data_AF-H3DPD9-F1
#
_entry.id   AF-H3DPD9-F1
#
_cell.length_a   1.000
_cell.length_b   1.000
_cell.length_c   1.000
_cell.angle_alpha   90.00
_cell.angle_beta   90.00
_cell.angle_gamma   90.00
#
_symmetry.space_group_name_H-M   'P 1'
#
loop_
_entity.id
_entity.type
_entity.pdbx_description
1 polymer ?
#
loop_
_entity_poly.entity_id
_entity_poly.type
_entity_poly.pdbx_seq_one_letter_code
_entity_poly.pdbx_strand_id
1 'polypeptide(L)'
;MNSSLGRNGLIGLAVGASAAFGFIAFVIYREVKGRKARRMVLQARPSSQRFDVTDGAALLRDPRDAQVLEAQQQAMAAVESVLHVLSPEQQLELRNQLDQVLSCVASLRAEVAELRSGLQDIAQQMIPDVNPRVRRRRHVVHRERTDSTGSSSVYFTASQSAFEDTSEGGYTTAYTESDYTDRDSEKDDGEPEPEEDSEEDEKSCATVLTLRQEDSSLLRMTEAPSNGELALLLAQSDILHTGDATLKTEGFHLLLENKAQYGDSREFLWRLARAYCDVYKCTENKQEKKMYALQGLEEAELALKKNNLNAECHKWFALLAGLTSQNESMHSKLKSSSILKGHVERSLTLRDDDPMCFYLLGRWCYEVANLDWLEKKTAAAVYQQPPTSSLSDALENFLKAEELNPGVSKTVRLCIAKCHKDLGNLSEARNWTELALKM
;
A
#
# COMPACT_ATOMS: atom_id res chain seq x y z
N MET A 1 -13.19 15.93 65.33
CA MET A 1 -13.02 17.35 64.95
C MET A 1 -12.96 17.39 63.44
N ASN A 2 -13.84 18.15 62.78
CA ASN A 2 -13.95 18.13 61.32
C ASN A 2 -13.28 19.38 60.76
N SER A 3 -12.22 19.21 59.96
CA SER A 3 -11.65 20.28 59.15
C SER A 3 -12.35 20.32 57.79
N SER A 4 -12.86 21.49 57.40
CA SER A 4 -13.53 21.69 56.12
C SER A 4 -12.52 21.92 55.00
N LEU A 5 -12.51 21.05 53.99
CA LEU A 5 -11.81 21.35 52.74
C LEU A 5 -12.56 22.48 52.01
N GLY A 6 -11.88 23.59 51.75
CA GLY A 6 -12.52 24.82 51.26
C GLY A 6 -13.11 24.68 49.86
N ARG A 7 -14.37 25.11 49.69
CA ARG A 7 -15.16 25.05 48.43
C ARG A 7 -14.51 25.77 47.23
N ASN A 8 -13.44 26.52 47.44
CA ASN A 8 -12.73 27.29 46.43
C ASN A 8 -11.71 26.45 45.63
N GLY A 9 -11.21 25.32 46.17
CA GLY A 9 -10.21 24.49 45.51
C GLY A 9 -10.71 23.82 44.21
N LEU A 10 -11.98 23.40 44.20
CA LEU A 10 -12.60 22.75 43.03
C LEU A 10 -12.83 23.71 41.85
N ILE A 11 -12.98 25.01 42.11
CA ILE A 11 -13.21 26.01 41.06
C ILE A 11 -11.91 26.27 40.27
N GLY A 12 -10.74 26.23 40.93
CA GLY A 12 -9.44 26.40 40.27
C GLY A 12 -9.15 25.32 39.22
N LEU A 13 -9.45 24.06 39.53
CA LEU A 13 -9.26 22.93 38.60
C LEU A 13 -10.17 23.03 37.36
N ALA A 14 -11.41 23.49 37.52
CA ALA A 14 -12.35 23.64 36.41
C ALA A 14 -11.91 24.71 35.38
N VAL A 15 -11.23 25.77 35.82
CA VAL A 15 -10.71 26.83 34.93
C VAL A 15 -9.39 26.41 34.26
N GLY A 16 -8.55 25.62 34.93
CA GLY A 16 -7.32 25.08 34.32
C GLY A 16 -7.61 24.15 33.13
N ALA A 17 -8.62 23.29 33.25
CA ALA A 17 -8.98 22.34 32.18
C ALA A 17 -9.48 23.04 30.91
N SER A 18 -10.33 24.07 31.03
CA SER A 18 -10.88 24.78 29.86
C SER A 18 -9.82 25.58 29.09
N ALA A 19 -8.82 26.12 29.79
CA ALA A 19 -7.66 26.75 29.16
C ALA A 19 -6.82 25.74 28.34
N ALA A 20 -6.60 24.53 28.86
CA ALA A 20 -5.86 23.48 28.16
C ALA A 20 -6.58 23.00 26.88
N PHE A 21 -7.89 22.76 26.95
CA PHE A 21 -8.68 22.43 25.75
C PHE A 21 -8.70 23.58 24.73
N GLY A 22 -8.77 24.84 25.19
CA GLY A 22 -8.65 26.02 24.33
C GLY A 22 -7.30 26.09 23.61
N PHE A 23 -6.20 25.78 24.29
CA PHE A 23 -4.87 25.74 23.69
C PHE A 23 -4.72 24.63 22.65
N ILE A 24 -5.19 23.42 22.95
CA ILE A 24 -5.17 22.28 22.00
C ILE A 24 -6.01 22.60 20.75
N ALA A 25 -7.23 23.13 20.92
CA ALA A 25 -8.07 23.56 19.81
C ALA A 25 -7.42 24.68 18.97
N PHE A 26 -6.71 25.62 19.61
CA PHE A 26 -5.96 26.68 18.94
C PHE A 26 -4.76 26.13 18.14
N VAL A 27 -4.01 25.17 18.67
CA VAL A 27 -2.91 24.50 17.95
C VAL A 27 -3.44 23.78 16.70
N ILE A 28 -4.50 22.97 16.84
CA ILE A 28 -5.15 22.27 15.72
C ILE A 28 -5.65 23.27 14.66
N TYR A 29 -6.31 24.35 15.08
CA TYR A 29 -6.75 25.42 14.17
C TYR A 29 -5.58 26.11 13.45
N ARG A 30 -4.48 26.40 14.17
CA ARG A 30 -3.28 27.03 13.61
C ARG A 30 -2.63 26.13 12.56
N GLU A 31 -2.60 24.82 12.79
CA GLU A 31 -2.09 23.84 11.83
C GLU A 31 -2.98 23.68 10.60
N VAL A 32 -4.30 23.54 10.77
CA VAL A 32 -5.26 23.47 9.66
C VAL A 32 -5.21 24.74 8.79
N LYS A 33 -5.08 25.91 9.41
CA LYS A 33 -4.89 27.19 8.69
C LYS A 33 -3.53 27.22 7.97
N GLY A 34 -2.47 26.72 8.59
CA GLY A 34 -1.16 26.54 7.95
C GLY A 34 -1.18 25.61 6.75
N ARG A 35 -1.89 24.47 6.83
CA ARG A 35 -2.10 23.52 5.73
C ARG A 35 -2.89 24.16 4.58
N LYS A 36 -3.92 24.99 4.85
CA LYS A 36 -4.61 25.78 3.81
C LYS A 36 -3.71 26.82 3.15
N ALA A 37 -2.94 27.58 3.92
CA ALA A 37 -2.00 28.57 3.37
C ALA A 37 -0.93 27.91 2.47
N ARG A 38 -0.35 26.77 2.90
CA ARG A 38 0.61 26.00 2.09
C ARG A 38 -0.01 25.46 0.80
N ARG A 39 -1.27 25.00 0.81
CA ARG A 39 -1.98 24.60 -0.43
C ARG A 39 -2.20 25.78 -1.39
N MET A 40 -2.54 26.97 -0.90
CA MET A 40 -2.69 28.17 -1.75
C MET A 40 -1.36 28.59 -2.39
N VAL A 41 -0.26 28.59 -1.63
CA VAL A 41 1.09 28.92 -2.16
C VAL A 41 1.57 27.90 -3.19
N LEU A 42 1.15 26.63 -3.10
CA LEU A 42 1.43 25.60 -4.10
C LEU A 42 0.57 25.68 -5.38
N GLN A 43 -0.49 26.49 -5.41
CA GLN A 43 -1.35 26.66 -6.59
C GLN A 43 -1.17 27.99 -7.33
N ALA A 44 -0.33 28.91 -6.84
CA ALA A 44 -0.24 30.27 -7.35
C ALA A 44 1.19 30.71 -7.70
N ARG A 45 1.77 30.16 -8.79
CA ARG A 45 2.95 30.76 -9.42
C ARG A 45 3.17 30.41 -10.91
N PRO A 46 2.88 31.34 -11.84
CA PRO A 46 3.56 31.45 -13.12
C PRO A 46 4.98 32.03 -12.95
N SER A 47 5.76 32.08 -14.02
CA SER A 47 7.22 32.27 -13.98
C SER A 47 7.73 33.72 -14.09
N SER A 48 9.00 33.88 -13.70
CA SER A 48 10.01 34.79 -14.29
C SER A 48 9.78 36.30 -14.33
N GLN A 49 10.58 37.04 -13.53
CA GLN A 49 11.51 38.06 -14.05
C GLN A 49 12.65 38.37 -13.06
N ARG A 50 13.75 38.96 -13.56
CA ARG A 50 14.90 39.50 -12.80
C ARG A 50 14.75 41.02 -12.70
N PHE A 51 15.29 41.66 -11.66
CA PHE A 51 16.43 42.60 -11.79
C PHE A 51 16.90 43.22 -10.45
N ASP A 52 18.23 43.27 -10.31
CA ASP A 52 19.09 44.22 -9.57
C ASP A 52 18.90 44.57 -8.07
N VAL A 53 19.84 45.41 -7.61
CA VAL A 53 20.44 45.47 -6.26
C VAL A 53 20.46 46.92 -5.76
N THR A 54 20.13 47.15 -4.47
CA THR A 54 20.88 48.04 -3.55
C THR A 54 20.29 48.02 -2.13
N ASP A 55 21.15 48.38 -1.17
CA ASP A 55 20.97 48.73 0.26
C ASP A 55 19.59 48.63 0.95
N GLY A 56 19.60 47.98 2.12
CA GLY A 56 18.44 47.84 3.02
C GLY A 56 18.80 47.39 4.44
N ALA A 57 19.89 47.91 5.01
CA ALA A 57 20.46 47.43 6.28
C ALA A 57 19.72 47.90 7.55
N ALA A 58 18.40 47.67 7.65
CA ALA A 58 17.62 47.82 8.87
C ALA A 58 16.33 46.98 8.86
N LEU A 59 15.91 46.51 10.05
CA LEU A 59 14.61 45.89 10.34
C LEU A 59 14.23 44.61 9.55
N LEU A 60 14.44 43.44 10.18
CA LEU A 60 13.44 42.38 10.37
C LEU A 60 14.07 41.17 11.11
N ARG A 61 14.09 41.19 12.45
CA ARG A 61 14.31 39.98 13.25
C ARG A 61 12.98 39.22 13.31
N ASP A 62 12.89 38.07 12.64
CA ASP A 62 11.65 37.28 12.56
C ASP A 62 11.22 36.83 13.97
N PRO A 63 9.97 37.10 14.43
CA PRO A 63 9.54 36.82 15.80
C PRO A 63 9.46 35.33 16.20
N ARG A 64 9.97 34.42 15.36
CA ARG A 64 10.02 32.97 15.61
C ARG A 64 11.20 32.57 16.50
N ASP A 65 12.37 33.17 16.29
CA ASP A 65 13.58 32.83 17.05
C ASP A 65 13.41 33.19 18.53
N ALA A 66 12.69 34.28 18.82
CA ALA A 66 12.32 34.68 20.16
C ALA A 66 11.43 33.62 20.85
N GLN A 67 10.42 33.07 20.17
CA GLN A 67 9.54 32.05 20.74
C GLN A 67 10.24 30.71 20.97
N VAL A 68 11.20 30.34 20.11
CA VAL A 68 12.05 29.15 20.33
C VAL A 68 12.95 29.35 21.54
N LEU A 69 13.57 30.53 21.67
CA LEU A 69 14.43 30.86 22.81
C LEU A 69 13.65 30.91 24.13
N GLU A 70 12.44 31.52 24.14
CA GLU A 70 11.54 31.50 25.30
C GLU A 70 11.13 30.08 25.70
N ALA A 71 10.76 29.22 24.74
CA ALA A 71 10.40 27.83 25.02
C ALA A 71 11.58 27.01 25.56
N GLN A 72 12.78 27.20 25.00
CA GLN A 72 14.00 26.57 25.48
C GLN A 72 14.39 27.07 26.89
N GLN A 73 14.19 28.36 27.18
CA GLN A 73 14.46 28.95 28.48
C GLN A 73 13.42 28.55 29.54
N GLN A 74 12.15 28.34 29.15
CA GLN A 74 11.13 27.70 29.99
C GLN A 74 11.45 26.24 30.31
N ALA A 75 11.96 25.47 29.33
CA ALA A 75 12.41 24.10 29.56
C ALA A 75 13.62 24.05 30.53
N MET A 76 14.59 24.95 30.37
CA MET A 76 15.71 25.11 31.31
C MET A 76 15.23 25.45 32.72
N ALA A 77 14.32 26.43 32.87
CA ALA A 77 13.76 26.82 34.16
C ALA A 77 12.93 25.70 34.82
N ALA A 78 12.24 24.87 34.04
CA ALA A 78 11.56 23.67 34.53
C ALA A 78 12.57 22.66 35.12
N VAL A 79 13.65 22.36 34.39
CA VAL A 79 14.72 21.47 34.87
C VAL A 79 15.40 22.05 36.13
N GLU A 80 15.68 23.35 36.15
CA GLU A 80 16.27 24.06 37.30
C GLU A 80 15.35 24.00 38.53
N SER A 81 14.03 24.18 38.35
CA SER A 81 13.07 24.03 39.45
C SER A 81 12.98 22.62 40.01
N VAL A 82 13.13 21.58 39.17
CA VAL A 82 13.18 20.18 39.61
C VAL A 82 14.49 19.89 40.35
N LEU A 83 15.62 20.41 39.88
CA LEU A 83 16.91 20.31 40.56
C LEU A 83 16.87 20.95 41.95
N HIS A 84 16.22 22.12 42.11
CA HIS A 84 16.08 22.80 43.40
C HIS A 84 15.27 22.04 44.47
N VAL A 85 14.52 21.00 44.10
CA VAL A 85 13.78 20.14 45.06
C VAL A 85 14.65 18.98 45.59
N LEU A 86 15.77 18.67 44.94
CA LEU A 86 16.68 17.58 45.31
C LEU A 86 17.79 18.02 46.27
N SER A 87 18.26 17.12 47.13
CA SER A 87 19.44 17.38 47.96
C SER A 87 20.72 17.50 47.09
N PRO A 88 21.78 18.21 47.54
CA PRO A 88 23.01 18.32 46.76
C PRO A 88 23.70 16.96 46.52
N GLU A 89 23.50 15.98 47.41
CA GLU A 89 23.98 14.61 47.23
C GLU A 89 23.18 13.88 46.14
N GLN A 90 21.85 14.05 46.11
CA GLN A 90 20.98 13.51 45.06
C GLN A 90 21.25 14.16 43.68
N GLN A 91 21.58 15.46 43.66
CA GLN A 91 21.99 16.14 42.42
C GLN A 91 23.32 15.59 41.88
N LEU A 92 24.27 15.27 42.76
CA LEU A 92 25.55 14.66 42.36
C LEU A 92 25.35 13.23 41.83
N GLU A 93 24.55 12.43 42.53
CA GLU A 93 24.24 11.06 42.12
C GLU A 93 23.49 11.02 40.77
N LEU A 94 22.51 11.91 40.56
CA LEU A 94 21.81 12.04 39.28
C LEU A 94 22.76 12.41 38.13
N ARG A 95 23.77 13.26 38.38
CA ARG A 95 24.79 13.59 37.38
C ARG A 95 25.69 12.39 37.07
N ASN A 96 26.19 11.71 38.10
CA ASN A 96 27.00 10.49 37.93
C ASN A 96 26.26 9.43 37.10
N GLN A 97 24.98 9.20 37.38
CA GLN A 97 24.13 8.28 36.62
C GLN A 97 23.91 8.75 35.18
N LEU A 98 23.68 10.04 34.95
CA LEU A 98 23.52 10.60 33.59
C LEU A 98 24.81 10.46 32.77
N ASP A 99 25.97 10.81 33.35
CA ASP A 99 27.28 10.69 32.72
C ASP A 99 27.63 9.22 32.43
N GLN A 100 27.26 8.29 33.32
CA GLN A 100 27.41 6.85 33.09
C GLN A 100 26.52 6.36 31.94
N VAL A 101 25.25 6.81 31.85
CA VAL A 101 24.36 6.49 30.72
C VAL A 101 24.90 7.07 29.40
N LEU A 102 25.39 8.31 29.40
CA LEU A 102 26.02 8.94 28.23
C LEU A 102 27.28 8.18 27.77
N SER A 103 28.10 7.71 28.72
CA SER A 103 29.26 6.86 28.45
C SER A 103 28.87 5.52 27.82
N CYS A 104 27.86 4.83 28.36
CA CYS A 104 27.33 3.59 27.79
C CYS A 104 26.77 3.79 26.36
N VAL A 105 26.06 4.90 26.11
CA VAL A 105 25.57 5.25 24.77
C VAL A 105 26.71 5.58 23.81
N ALA A 106 27.81 6.16 24.28
CA ALA A 106 29.01 6.38 23.47
C ALA A 106 29.72 5.07 23.10
N SER A 107 29.86 4.13 24.05
CA SER A 107 30.41 2.78 23.79
C SER A 107 29.57 2.03 22.75
N LEU A 108 28.25 1.96 22.96
CA LEU A 108 27.33 1.29 22.05
C LEU A 108 27.37 1.89 20.63
N ARG A 109 27.56 3.22 20.50
CA ARG A 109 27.74 3.87 19.19
C ARG A 109 29.05 3.48 18.50
N ALA A 110 30.13 3.26 19.25
CA ALA A 110 31.39 2.77 18.72
C ALA A 110 31.29 1.29 18.31
N GLU A 111 30.72 0.43 19.15
CA GLU A 111 30.49 -1.00 18.88
C GLU A 111 29.61 -1.20 17.63
N VAL A 112 28.54 -0.40 17.47
CA VAL A 112 27.68 -0.41 16.27
C VAL A 112 28.41 0.11 15.03
N ALA A 113 29.40 1.00 15.16
CA ALA A 113 30.23 1.42 14.05
C ALA A 113 31.22 0.32 13.63
N GLU A 114 31.88 -0.34 14.60
CA GLU A 114 32.81 -1.45 14.35
C GLU A 114 32.12 -2.67 13.72
N LEU A 115 30.93 -3.02 14.21
CA LEU A 115 30.09 -4.07 13.61
C LEU A 115 29.68 -3.71 12.17
N ARG A 116 29.43 -2.43 11.88
CA ARG A 116 29.13 -1.97 10.51
C ARG A 116 30.33 -2.07 9.58
N SER A 117 31.54 -1.71 10.02
CA SER A 117 32.75 -1.93 9.21
C SER A 117 33.03 -3.42 9.00
N GLY A 118 32.94 -4.25 10.04
CA GLY A 118 33.12 -5.70 9.91
C GLY A 118 32.14 -6.36 8.92
N LEU A 119 30.87 -5.93 8.91
CA LEU A 119 29.90 -6.37 7.92
C LEU A 119 30.21 -5.88 6.50
N GLN A 120 30.78 -4.69 6.33
CA GLN A 120 31.23 -4.17 5.04
C GLN A 120 32.48 -4.90 4.53
N ASP A 121 33.41 -5.28 5.41
CA ASP A 121 34.60 -6.03 5.05
C ASP A 121 34.26 -7.48 4.67
N ILE A 122 33.33 -8.13 5.39
CA ILE A 122 32.78 -9.44 5.01
C ILE A 122 32.08 -9.36 3.65
N ALA A 123 31.27 -8.31 3.41
CA ALA A 123 30.61 -8.11 2.12
C ALA A 123 31.59 -7.90 0.96
N GLN A 124 32.74 -7.26 1.19
CA GLN A 124 33.82 -7.14 0.20
C GLN A 124 34.57 -8.47 -0.03
N GLN A 125 34.85 -9.24 1.04
CA GLN A 125 35.51 -10.54 0.94
C GLN A 125 34.64 -11.60 0.25
N MET A 126 33.31 -11.43 0.24
CA MET A 126 32.36 -12.30 -0.47
C MET A 126 32.17 -11.96 -1.96
N ILE A 127 33.04 -11.13 -2.57
CA ILE A 127 33.09 -10.90 -4.02
C ILE A 127 34.20 -11.76 -4.65
N PRO A 128 33.90 -12.97 -5.18
CA PRO A 128 34.86 -13.73 -5.98
C PRO A 128 35.10 -13.09 -7.35
N ASP A 129 36.29 -13.25 -7.91
CA ASP A 129 36.78 -12.61 -9.14
C ASP A 129 35.94 -12.89 -10.41
N VAL A 130 34.92 -12.07 -10.68
CA VAL A 130 34.24 -12.02 -11.99
C VAL A 130 34.98 -11.05 -12.92
N ASN A 131 36.16 -11.45 -13.38
CA ASN A 131 37.06 -10.63 -14.21
C ASN A 131 36.51 -10.44 -15.66
N PRO A 132 36.05 -9.24 -16.06
CA PRO A 132 35.20 -9.09 -17.24
C PRO A 132 35.93 -8.49 -18.46
N ARG A 133 36.98 -9.16 -19.01
CA ARG A 133 37.77 -8.60 -20.14
C ARG A 133 38.52 -9.61 -21.04
N VAL A 134 37.80 -10.30 -21.94
CA VAL A 134 38.36 -10.72 -23.26
C VAL A 134 37.32 -10.55 -24.38
N ARG A 135 37.54 -9.60 -25.28
CA ARG A 135 36.87 -9.57 -26.61
C ARG A 135 37.74 -10.33 -27.61
N ARG A 136 37.19 -11.35 -28.29
CA ARG A 136 37.68 -11.81 -29.60
C ARG A 136 36.52 -12.01 -30.58
N ARG A 137 36.80 -11.75 -31.86
CA ARG A 137 35.80 -11.76 -32.95
C ARG A 137 35.55 -13.18 -33.48
N ARG A 138 34.43 -13.33 -34.20
CA ARG A 138 33.97 -14.52 -34.93
C ARG A 138 35.07 -15.21 -35.74
N HIS A 139 34.93 -16.52 -35.92
CA HIS A 139 35.14 -17.17 -37.21
C HIS A 139 34.00 -18.14 -37.48
N VAL A 140 33.62 -18.26 -38.76
CA VAL A 140 32.63 -19.23 -39.25
C VAL A 140 33.39 -20.46 -39.73
N VAL A 141 32.85 -21.66 -39.49
CA VAL A 141 33.40 -22.91 -40.05
C VAL A 141 32.37 -23.50 -41.02
N HIS A 142 32.78 -23.62 -42.28
CA HIS A 142 32.04 -24.28 -43.35
C HIS A 142 31.91 -25.78 -43.01
N ARG A 143 30.72 -26.37 -43.11
CA ARG A 143 30.56 -27.84 -43.14
C ARG A 143 30.17 -28.27 -44.54
N GLU A 144 31.20 -28.41 -45.36
CA GLU A 144 31.09 -28.86 -46.74
C GLU A 144 30.63 -30.32 -46.84
N ARG A 145 30.17 -30.69 -48.04
CA ARG A 145 29.57 -32.00 -48.32
C ARG A 145 30.45 -32.73 -49.34
N THR A 146 30.90 -33.92 -48.97
CA THR A 146 31.39 -34.99 -49.86
C THR A 146 30.68 -36.27 -49.40
N ASP A 147 29.90 -36.96 -50.24
CA ASP A 147 30.27 -37.76 -51.42
C ASP A 147 30.85 -39.13 -51.00
N SER A 148 30.49 -40.26 -51.62
CA SER A 148 29.99 -40.44 -53.00
C SER A 148 28.91 -41.53 -53.17
N THR A 149 28.11 -41.38 -54.23
CA THR A 149 27.58 -42.43 -55.13
C THR A 149 27.00 -43.76 -54.58
N GLY A 150 25.72 -44.00 -54.85
CA GLY A 150 25.09 -45.34 -54.84
C GLY A 150 23.60 -45.27 -55.19
N SER A 151 23.19 -45.79 -56.35
CA SER A 151 21.80 -45.69 -56.85
C SER A 151 21.01 -46.99 -56.66
N SER A 152 19.67 -46.86 -56.61
CA SER A 152 18.65 -47.95 -56.67
C SER A 152 18.55 -48.83 -55.39
N SER A 153 17.47 -49.59 -55.13
CA SER A 153 16.29 -49.91 -55.95
C SER A 153 15.03 -50.32 -55.11
N VAL A 154 13.85 -49.80 -55.48
CA VAL A 154 12.46 -50.37 -55.40
C VAL A 154 11.84 -51.10 -54.16
N TYR A 155 10.52 -50.92 -54.05
CA TYR A 155 9.45 -51.75 -53.44
C TYR A 155 9.37 -52.06 -51.93
N PHE A 156 8.46 -51.37 -51.25
CA PHE A 156 7.34 -51.93 -50.45
C PHE A 156 6.32 -50.78 -50.25
N THR A 157 5.11 -50.70 -50.81
CA THR A 157 4.02 -51.68 -51.02
C THR A 157 3.26 -51.98 -49.71
N ALA A 158 1.93 -51.94 -49.75
CA ALA A 158 1.07 -51.87 -48.56
C ALA A 158 0.08 -53.03 -48.43
N SER A 159 -0.46 -53.19 -47.22
CA SER A 159 -1.67 -53.96 -46.87
C SER A 159 -2.32 -53.23 -45.68
N GLN A 160 -3.44 -52.49 -45.80
CA GLN A 160 -4.79 -52.85 -46.28
C GLN A 160 -5.45 -54.03 -45.54
N SER A 161 -6.40 -53.69 -44.66
CA SER A 161 -7.71 -54.35 -44.54
C SER A 161 -8.62 -53.54 -43.57
N ALA A 162 -9.95 -53.49 -43.67
CA ALA A 162 -10.86 -53.39 -44.82
C ALA A 162 -12.30 -53.22 -44.29
N PHE A 163 -13.04 -52.22 -44.81
CA PHE A 163 -14.51 -51.97 -44.90
C PHE A 163 -14.70 -50.42 -44.87
N GLU A 164 -15.30 -49.72 -45.84
CA GLU A 164 -16.62 -49.87 -46.53
C GLU A 164 -17.82 -49.63 -45.59
N ASP A 165 -18.80 -48.77 -45.88
CA ASP A 165 -18.95 -47.75 -46.96
C ASP A 165 -19.92 -46.62 -46.42
N THR A 166 -20.42 -45.56 -47.08
CA THR A 166 -20.73 -45.22 -48.48
C THR A 166 -20.63 -43.72 -48.79
N SER A 167 -20.46 -43.36 -50.08
CA SER A 167 -21.03 -42.23 -50.89
C SER A 167 -21.45 -40.88 -50.25
N GLU A 168 -21.46 -39.72 -50.95
CA GLU A 168 -21.31 -39.43 -52.39
C GLU A 168 -20.75 -38.01 -52.63
N GLY A 169 -20.64 -37.56 -53.89
CA GLY A 169 -20.10 -36.25 -54.29
C GLY A 169 -21.00 -35.02 -54.01
N GLY A 170 -20.64 -33.81 -54.45
CA GLY A 170 -19.51 -33.45 -55.34
C GLY A 170 -19.39 -31.94 -55.59
N TYR A 171 -18.60 -31.57 -56.61
CA TYR A 171 -18.16 -30.20 -56.95
C TYR A 171 -19.29 -29.22 -57.36
N THR A 172 -19.04 -27.91 -57.24
CA THR A 172 -19.18 -26.88 -58.30
C THR A 172 -18.58 -25.53 -57.84
N THR A 173 -18.21 -24.65 -58.78
CA THR A 173 -17.41 -23.42 -58.54
C THR A 173 -17.99 -22.14 -59.19
N ALA A 174 -17.79 -21.01 -58.50
CA ALA A 174 -17.56 -19.64 -59.02
C ALA A 174 -18.73 -18.80 -59.62
N TYR A 175 -18.52 -17.47 -59.54
CA TYR A 175 -19.28 -16.33 -60.13
C TYR A 175 -20.71 -16.10 -59.59
N THR A 176 -21.32 -14.91 -59.69
CA THR A 176 -20.97 -13.64 -60.39
C THR A 176 -20.99 -12.40 -59.47
N GLU A 177 -20.46 -11.28 -59.96
CA GLU A 177 -20.67 -9.93 -59.44
C GLU A 177 -22.13 -9.46 -59.65
N SER A 178 -22.53 -8.36 -58.98
CA SER A 178 -23.65 -7.52 -59.43
C SER A 178 -23.43 -6.06 -59.00
N ASP A 179 -23.16 -5.20 -59.97
CA ASP A 179 -23.00 -3.75 -59.81
C ASP A 179 -24.36 -3.05 -59.66
N TYR A 180 -24.43 -1.94 -58.92
CA TYR A 180 -25.60 -1.07 -58.85
C TYR A 180 -25.18 0.38 -58.57
N THR A 181 -25.42 1.23 -59.57
CA THR A 181 -24.88 2.59 -59.65
C THR A 181 -25.78 3.67 -59.01
N ASP A 182 -25.13 4.79 -58.73
CA ASP A 182 -25.66 6.17 -58.69
C ASP A 182 -26.93 6.48 -57.89
N ARG A 183 -26.74 7.34 -56.87
CA ARG A 183 -27.45 8.63 -56.89
C ARG A 183 -26.68 9.74 -56.21
N ASP A 184 -26.39 10.80 -56.95
CA ASP A 184 -25.68 11.99 -56.47
C ASP A 184 -26.44 12.79 -55.42
N SER A 185 -25.69 13.44 -54.54
CA SER A 185 -26.05 14.72 -53.94
C SER A 185 -24.79 15.51 -53.57
N GLU A 186 -24.58 16.58 -54.33
CA GLU A 186 -23.68 17.71 -54.08
C GLU A 186 -23.84 18.26 -52.63
N LYS A 187 -22.92 19.01 -52.02
CA LYS A 187 -21.48 19.30 -52.23
C LYS A 187 -21.06 20.30 -51.12
N ASP A 188 -19.88 20.14 -50.51
CA ASP A 188 -19.11 21.26 -49.93
C ASP A 188 -17.60 20.92 -49.89
N ASP A 189 -16.73 21.93 -49.94
CA ASP A 189 -15.32 21.78 -50.32
C ASP A 189 -14.33 21.90 -49.11
N GLY A 190 -13.27 21.08 -49.02
CA GLY A 190 -12.29 21.16 -47.92
C GLY A 190 -11.13 20.13 -47.88
N GLU A 191 -10.11 20.34 -48.71
CA GLU A 191 -8.81 19.62 -48.71
C GLU A 191 -7.71 20.37 -47.89
N PRO A 192 -6.48 19.83 -47.65
CA PRO A 192 -6.01 18.43 -47.70
C PRO A 192 -5.02 17.99 -46.56
N GLU A 193 -4.77 16.66 -46.44
CA GLU A 193 -3.50 15.99 -46.03
C GLU A 193 -2.92 16.18 -44.58
N PRO A 194 -2.01 15.29 -44.10
CA PRO A 194 -1.47 14.06 -44.73
C PRO A 194 -1.73 12.75 -43.96
N GLU A 195 -1.39 11.63 -44.62
CA GLU A 195 -1.33 10.27 -44.10
C GLU A 195 -0.12 10.02 -43.16
N GLU A 196 -0.18 8.98 -42.32
CA GLU A 196 0.98 8.15 -41.97
C GLU A 196 0.53 6.74 -41.49
N ASP A 197 1.06 5.68 -42.12
CA ASP A 197 0.75 4.28 -41.79
C ASP A 197 1.37 3.82 -40.46
N SER A 198 0.75 2.85 -39.79
CA SER A 198 1.47 1.76 -39.10
C SER A 198 0.57 0.61 -38.65
N GLU A 199 0.63 -0.52 -39.35
CA GLU A 199 0.44 -1.84 -38.72
C GLU A 199 1.71 -2.21 -37.95
N GLU A 200 1.60 -2.75 -36.73
CA GLU A 200 2.58 -3.73 -36.22
C GLU A 200 1.87 -4.75 -35.30
N ASP A 201 1.69 -5.96 -35.82
CA ASP A 201 1.24 -7.13 -35.05
C ASP A 201 2.38 -7.78 -34.27
N GLU A 202 2.09 -8.22 -33.05
CA GLU A 202 2.82 -9.17 -32.21
C GLU A 202 4.36 -9.30 -32.35
N LYS A 203 5.10 -9.15 -31.24
CA LYS A 203 5.96 -10.28 -30.77
C LYS A 203 6.43 -10.16 -29.32
N SER A 204 6.71 -11.34 -28.78
CA SER A 204 7.02 -11.60 -27.36
C SER A 204 8.53 -11.55 -27.05
N CYS A 205 8.85 -11.84 -25.78
CA CYS A 205 10.17 -12.17 -25.23
C CYS A 205 11.17 -11.04 -24.94
N ALA A 206 11.09 -10.56 -23.69
CA ALA A 206 12.19 -10.51 -22.71
C ALA A 206 13.58 -9.98 -23.14
N THR A 207 14.03 -8.88 -22.51
CA THR A 207 15.45 -8.55 -22.38
C THR A 207 15.73 -7.96 -21.00
N VAL A 208 16.89 -8.29 -20.43
CA VAL A 208 17.35 -7.86 -19.09
C VAL A 208 17.69 -6.37 -19.09
N LEU A 209 17.11 -5.60 -18.16
CA LEU A 209 17.59 -4.26 -17.82
C LEU A 209 18.61 -4.35 -16.69
N THR A 210 19.88 -4.12 -17.02
CA THR A 210 20.98 -4.02 -16.07
C THR A 210 20.86 -2.76 -15.22
N LEU A 211 21.09 -2.89 -13.91
CA LEU A 211 21.24 -1.75 -13.00
C LEU A 211 22.26 -0.75 -13.54
N ARG A 212 21.88 0.54 -13.61
CA ARG A 212 22.78 1.63 -13.94
C ARG A 212 22.93 2.53 -12.72
N GLN A 213 24.10 2.48 -12.10
CA GLN A 213 24.54 3.41 -11.06
C GLN A 213 25.31 4.54 -11.74
N GLU A 214 24.82 5.78 -11.62
CA GLU A 214 25.57 7.01 -11.92
C GLU A 214 25.24 8.03 -10.81
N ASP A 215 26.25 8.79 -10.36
CA ASP A 215 26.30 9.30 -8.98
C ASP A 215 25.98 10.79 -8.77
N SER A 216 25.34 11.06 -7.64
CA SER A 216 25.64 12.12 -6.66
C SER A 216 26.09 13.53 -7.14
N SER A 217 25.14 14.47 -7.21
CA SER A 217 25.32 15.93 -6.98
C SER A 217 23.94 16.62 -6.94
N LEU A 218 23.57 17.48 -5.97
CA LEU A 218 24.27 18.12 -4.85
C LEU A 218 23.47 18.03 -3.54
N LEU A 219 24.15 18.31 -2.41
CA LEU A 219 23.63 18.23 -1.04
C LEU A 219 22.36 19.05 -0.78
N ARG A 220 21.33 18.38 -0.24
CA ARG A 220 20.48 18.96 0.81
C ARG A 220 20.62 18.09 2.06
N MET A 221 21.27 18.62 3.09
CA MET A 221 21.42 17.90 4.37
C MET A 221 20.09 17.87 5.13
N THR A 222 19.28 16.87 4.82
CA THR A 222 18.46 16.18 5.82
C THR A 222 19.12 14.84 6.05
N GLU A 223 19.53 14.58 7.29
CA GLU A 223 20.11 13.28 7.67
C GLU A 223 19.10 12.19 7.31
N ALA A 224 19.52 11.22 6.49
CA ALA A 224 18.70 10.05 6.24
C ALA A 224 18.53 9.33 7.59
N PRO A 225 17.30 9.26 8.14
CA PRO A 225 17.10 8.76 9.50
C PRO A 225 17.65 7.34 9.58
N SER A 226 18.33 7.01 10.67
CA SER A 226 19.08 5.75 10.69
C SER A 226 18.09 4.59 10.51
N ASN A 227 18.42 3.63 9.63
CA ASN A 227 17.50 2.54 9.30
C ASN A 227 17.05 1.73 10.54
N GLY A 228 17.79 1.82 11.65
CA GLY A 228 17.41 1.27 12.96
C GLY A 228 16.26 2.03 13.64
N GLU A 229 16.24 3.36 13.64
CA GLU A 229 15.15 4.16 14.21
C GLU A 229 13.81 3.86 13.51
N LEU A 230 13.84 3.82 12.17
CA LEU A 230 12.68 3.40 11.38
C LEU A 230 12.28 1.96 11.72
N ALA A 231 13.22 1.02 11.74
CA ALA A 231 12.92 -0.38 12.03
C ALA A 231 12.27 -0.57 13.42
N LEU A 232 12.77 0.13 14.45
CA LEU A 232 12.21 0.12 15.80
C LEU A 232 10.78 0.69 15.82
N LEU A 233 10.55 1.82 15.15
CA LEU A 233 9.21 2.45 15.06
C LEU A 233 8.20 1.56 14.32
N LEU A 234 8.61 0.91 13.23
CA LEU A 234 7.75 -0.03 12.49
C LEU A 234 7.45 -1.28 13.33
N ALA A 235 8.44 -1.82 14.06
CA ALA A 235 8.25 -2.94 14.97
C ALA A 235 7.32 -2.58 16.14
N GLN A 236 7.45 -1.37 16.71
CA GLN A 236 6.53 -0.87 17.74
C GLN A 236 5.10 -0.74 17.19
N SER A 237 4.92 -0.24 15.96
CA SER A 237 3.62 -0.22 15.30
C SER A 237 3.05 -1.62 15.03
N ASP A 238 3.89 -2.59 14.67
CA ASP A 238 3.48 -3.99 14.47
C ASP A 238 3.01 -4.65 15.78
N ILE A 239 3.69 -4.37 16.90
CA ILE A 239 3.25 -4.81 18.24
C ILE A 239 1.91 -4.15 18.60
N LEU A 240 1.80 -2.82 18.50
CA LEU A 240 0.59 -2.06 18.84
C LEU A 240 -0.63 -2.49 17.99
N HIS A 241 -0.42 -2.89 16.73
CA HIS A 241 -1.47 -3.47 15.89
C HIS A 241 -2.07 -4.77 16.46
N THR A 242 -1.29 -5.58 17.19
CA THR A 242 -1.82 -6.81 17.80
C THR A 242 -2.64 -6.57 19.08
N GLY A 243 -2.56 -5.37 19.66
CA GLY A 243 -3.22 -5.00 20.92
C GLY A 243 -4.74 -4.82 20.83
N ASP A 244 -5.31 -4.19 21.85
CA ASP A 244 -6.74 -3.86 21.90
C ASP A 244 -7.07 -2.57 21.10
N ALA A 245 -8.19 -1.92 21.41
CA ALA A 245 -8.58 -0.68 20.76
C ALA A 245 -7.69 0.53 21.12
N THR A 246 -7.15 0.60 22.34
CA THR A 246 -6.34 1.75 22.78
C THR A 246 -4.94 1.67 22.20
N LEU A 247 -4.31 0.49 22.28
CA LEU A 247 -3.01 0.22 21.67
C LEU A 247 -3.04 0.44 20.15
N LYS A 248 -4.15 0.08 19.48
CA LYS A 248 -4.38 0.39 18.06
C LYS A 248 -4.43 1.90 17.78
N THR A 249 -5.09 2.69 18.63
CA THR A 249 -5.07 4.16 18.48
C THR A 249 -3.69 4.76 18.75
N GLU A 250 -2.94 4.25 19.74
CA GLU A 250 -1.56 4.68 20.00
C GLU A 250 -0.65 4.37 18.80
N GLY A 251 -0.75 3.18 18.21
CA GLY A 251 0.00 2.81 17.00
C GLY A 251 -0.33 3.67 15.77
N PHE A 252 -1.54 4.21 15.70
CA PHE A 252 -1.94 5.18 14.68
C PHE A 252 -1.36 6.59 14.93
N HIS A 253 -1.39 7.06 16.18
CA HIS A 253 -0.78 8.35 16.54
C HIS A 253 0.74 8.34 16.34
N LEU A 254 1.43 7.28 16.80
CA LEU A 254 2.86 7.06 16.60
C LEU A 254 3.26 7.20 15.12
N LEU A 255 2.51 6.57 14.21
CA LEU A 255 2.76 6.69 12.78
C LEU A 255 2.43 8.10 12.27
N LEU A 256 1.28 8.68 12.62
CA LEU A 256 0.88 10.01 12.12
C LEU A 256 1.89 11.11 12.46
N GLU A 257 2.42 11.12 13.68
CA GLU A 257 3.42 12.10 14.13
C GLU A 257 4.72 11.98 13.32
N ASN A 258 5.12 10.75 13.03
CA ASN A 258 6.35 10.41 12.32
C ASN A 258 6.22 10.46 10.78
N LYS A 259 5.01 10.70 10.25
CA LYS A 259 4.73 10.79 8.80
C LYS A 259 5.56 11.87 8.08
N ALA A 260 5.89 12.97 8.77
CA ALA A 260 6.69 14.05 8.19
C ALA A 260 8.15 13.63 7.89
N GLN A 261 8.66 12.61 8.57
CA GLN A 261 10.03 12.10 8.42
C GLN A 261 10.09 10.82 7.57
N TYR A 262 9.08 9.94 7.71
CA TYR A 262 9.10 8.59 7.13
C TYR A 262 8.03 8.32 6.06
N GLY A 263 7.19 9.31 5.73
CA GLY A 263 6.11 9.18 4.75
C GLY A 263 6.55 8.78 3.33
N ASP A 264 7.83 8.92 3.00
CA ASP A 264 8.39 8.43 1.73
C ASP A 264 8.80 6.94 1.75
N SER A 265 8.84 6.30 2.92
CA SER A 265 9.21 4.89 3.07
C SER A 265 8.07 3.94 2.70
N ARG A 266 8.36 2.99 1.80
CA ARG A 266 7.39 1.96 1.38
C ARG A 266 6.87 1.10 2.54
N GLU A 267 7.71 0.84 3.54
CA GLU A 267 7.36 -0.02 4.69
C GLU A 267 6.54 0.72 5.77
N PHE A 268 6.62 2.04 5.76
CA PHE A 268 5.85 2.92 6.64
C PHE A 268 4.44 3.16 6.08
N LEU A 269 4.32 3.43 4.78
CA LEU A 269 3.03 3.76 4.15
C LEU A 269 1.97 2.66 4.30
N TRP A 270 2.31 1.39 4.07
CA TRP A 270 1.32 0.30 4.23
C TRP A 270 0.92 0.09 5.70
N ARG A 271 1.83 0.32 6.66
CA ARG A 271 1.52 0.28 8.10
C ARG A 271 0.66 1.46 8.54
N LEU A 272 0.83 2.63 7.94
CA LEU A 272 -0.07 3.77 8.16
C LEU A 272 -1.47 3.49 7.59
N ALA A 273 -1.57 2.93 6.38
CA ALA A 273 -2.84 2.47 5.81
C ALA A 273 -3.54 1.41 6.69
N ARG A 274 -2.78 0.45 7.25
CA ARG A 274 -3.26 -0.51 8.27
C ARG A 274 -3.81 0.21 9.51
N ALA A 275 -3.05 1.14 10.08
CA ALA A 275 -3.46 1.86 11.27
C ALA A 275 -4.73 2.71 11.05
N TYR A 276 -4.91 3.27 9.86
CA TYR A 276 -6.19 3.87 9.43
C TYR A 276 -7.35 2.86 9.43
N CYS A 277 -7.13 1.61 9.04
CA CYS A 277 -8.14 0.55 9.15
C CYS A 277 -8.46 0.19 10.60
N ASP A 278 -7.50 0.29 11.51
CA ASP A 278 -7.68 -0.04 12.91
C ASP A 278 -8.48 1.02 13.65
N VAL A 279 -8.13 2.30 13.50
CA VAL A 279 -8.97 3.38 14.06
C VAL A 279 -10.34 3.41 13.40
N TYR A 280 -10.46 3.12 12.10
CA TYR A 280 -11.76 2.91 11.46
C TYR A 280 -12.60 1.86 12.20
N LYS A 281 -12.04 0.72 12.60
CA LYS A 281 -12.79 -0.33 13.33
C LYS A 281 -13.26 0.20 14.69
N CYS A 282 -12.37 0.88 15.42
CA CYS A 282 -12.60 1.36 16.79
C CYS A 282 -13.50 2.61 16.89
N THR A 283 -13.57 3.48 15.88
CA THR A 283 -14.41 4.70 15.90
C THR A 283 -15.90 4.37 15.73
N GLU A 284 -16.79 4.97 16.52
CA GLU A 284 -18.25 4.82 16.36
C GLU A 284 -18.85 5.84 15.38
N ASN A 285 -18.35 7.08 15.37
CA ASN A 285 -18.88 8.16 14.54
C ASN A 285 -18.73 7.86 13.05
N LYS A 286 -19.87 7.71 12.34
CA LYS A 286 -19.93 7.40 10.90
C LYS A 286 -19.14 8.37 10.03
N GLN A 287 -19.12 9.67 10.38
CA GLN A 287 -18.42 10.68 9.58
C GLN A 287 -16.89 10.59 9.75
N GLU A 288 -16.43 10.32 10.97
CA GLU A 288 -15.02 10.06 11.25
C GLU A 288 -14.56 8.73 10.64
N LYS A 289 -15.35 7.64 10.77
CA LYS A 289 -15.10 6.38 10.04
C LYS A 289 -14.93 6.62 8.55
N LYS A 290 -15.82 7.40 7.91
CA LYS A 290 -15.69 7.73 6.48
C LYS A 290 -14.40 8.51 6.18
N MET A 291 -14.01 9.45 7.04
CA MET A 291 -12.75 10.19 6.89
C MET A 291 -11.52 9.28 7.03
N TYR A 292 -11.48 8.39 8.03
CA TYR A 292 -10.38 7.45 8.23
C TYR A 292 -10.25 6.44 7.07
N ALA A 293 -11.37 5.94 6.54
CA ALA A 293 -11.34 5.05 5.37
C ALA A 293 -10.78 5.75 4.12
N LEU A 294 -11.20 7.01 3.87
CA LEU A 294 -10.71 7.79 2.72
C LEU A 294 -9.22 8.13 2.86
N GLN A 295 -8.79 8.62 4.02
CA GLN A 295 -7.37 8.94 4.26
C GLN A 295 -6.49 7.69 4.22
N GLY A 296 -6.94 6.57 4.80
CA GLY A 296 -6.21 5.31 4.70
C GLY A 296 -6.04 4.87 3.25
N LEU A 297 -7.08 5.02 2.41
CA LEU A 297 -7.02 4.69 0.98
C LEU A 297 -6.01 5.57 0.23
N GLU A 298 -5.93 6.87 0.54
CA GLU A 298 -4.89 7.77 0.00
C GLU A 298 -3.46 7.25 0.33
N GLU A 299 -3.22 6.80 1.57
CA GLU A 299 -1.92 6.22 1.95
C GLU A 299 -1.65 4.86 1.30
N ALA A 300 -2.68 4.03 1.14
CA ALA A 300 -2.57 2.72 0.51
C ALA A 300 -2.27 2.83 -1.00
N GLU A 301 -2.85 3.82 -1.68
CA GLU A 301 -2.47 4.17 -3.05
C GLU A 301 -1.00 4.59 -3.14
N LEU A 302 -0.50 5.41 -2.20
CA LEU A 302 0.90 5.83 -2.16
C LEU A 302 1.83 4.63 -1.89
N ALA A 303 1.43 3.69 -1.02
CA ALA A 303 2.15 2.45 -0.76
C ALA A 303 2.26 1.60 -2.05
N LEU A 304 1.16 1.40 -2.78
CA LEU A 304 1.14 0.67 -4.05
C LEU A 304 1.96 1.36 -5.15
N LYS A 305 1.88 2.69 -5.26
CA LYS A 305 2.66 3.50 -6.22
C LYS A 305 4.18 3.39 -5.99
N LYS A 306 4.61 3.11 -4.74
CA LYS A 306 6.03 2.86 -4.41
C LYS A 306 6.42 1.37 -4.41
N ASN A 307 5.49 0.45 -4.15
CA ASN A 307 5.76 -0.99 -4.14
C ASN A 307 4.50 -1.81 -4.45
N ASN A 308 4.32 -2.15 -5.73
CA ASN A 308 3.24 -2.99 -6.26
C ASN A 308 3.56 -4.50 -6.25
N LEU A 309 4.67 -4.90 -5.60
CA LEU A 309 5.07 -6.30 -5.42
C LEU A 309 5.00 -6.74 -3.94
N ASN A 310 4.43 -5.92 -3.05
CA ASN A 310 4.20 -6.26 -1.65
C ASN A 310 2.73 -6.64 -1.41
N ALA A 311 2.50 -7.87 -0.92
CA ALA A 311 1.19 -8.37 -0.54
C ALA A 311 0.47 -7.47 0.47
N GLU A 312 1.17 -6.91 1.47
CA GLU A 312 0.58 -6.00 2.45
C GLU A 312 -0.01 -4.74 1.80
N CYS A 313 0.69 -4.13 0.82
CA CYS A 313 0.17 -2.98 0.08
C CYS A 313 -1.16 -3.32 -0.63
N HIS A 314 -1.24 -4.49 -1.25
CA HIS A 314 -2.45 -4.97 -1.94
C HIS A 314 -3.58 -5.28 -0.95
N LYS A 315 -3.31 -6.00 0.15
CA LYS A 315 -4.29 -6.31 1.20
C LYS A 315 -4.90 -5.05 1.83
N TRP A 316 -4.08 -4.11 2.30
CA TRP A 316 -4.60 -2.93 3.00
C TRP A 316 -5.35 -2.01 2.05
N PHE A 317 -4.89 -1.83 0.81
CA PHE A 317 -5.66 -1.13 -0.23
C PHE A 317 -7.01 -1.79 -0.50
N ALA A 318 -7.05 -3.12 -0.70
CA ALA A 318 -8.29 -3.84 -0.96
C ALA A 318 -9.30 -3.70 0.20
N LEU A 319 -8.83 -3.84 1.45
CA LEU A 319 -9.66 -3.61 2.63
C LEU A 319 -10.21 -2.18 2.63
N LEU A 320 -9.36 -1.16 2.43
CA LEU A 320 -9.76 0.26 2.45
C LEU A 320 -10.75 0.62 1.34
N ALA A 321 -10.56 0.11 0.13
CA ALA A 321 -11.51 0.26 -0.98
C ALA A 321 -12.88 -0.35 -0.65
N GLY A 322 -12.88 -1.50 0.06
CA GLY A 322 -14.10 -2.06 0.64
C GLY A 322 -14.76 -1.13 1.65
N LEU A 323 -13.99 -0.56 2.58
CA LEU A 323 -14.50 0.31 3.65
C LEU A 323 -15.02 1.67 3.14
N THR A 324 -14.39 2.27 2.14
CA THR A 324 -14.87 3.53 1.53
C THR A 324 -16.16 3.32 0.75
N SER A 325 -16.23 2.26 -0.06
CA SER A 325 -17.36 1.97 -0.96
C SER A 325 -18.71 1.82 -0.25
N GLN A 326 -18.73 1.43 1.04
CA GLN A 326 -19.95 1.26 1.83
C GLN A 326 -20.92 2.45 1.78
N ASN A 327 -20.39 3.66 1.60
CA ASN A 327 -21.13 4.93 1.59
C ASN A 327 -21.38 5.50 0.17
N GLU A 328 -21.13 4.71 -0.88
CA GLU A 328 -21.27 5.11 -2.28
C GLU A 328 -22.55 4.58 -2.94
N SER A 329 -22.79 4.99 -4.20
CA SER A 329 -23.87 4.47 -5.05
C SER A 329 -23.64 2.99 -5.40
N MET A 330 -24.69 2.29 -5.83
CA MET A 330 -24.59 0.87 -6.21
C MET A 330 -23.59 0.64 -7.35
N HIS A 331 -23.56 1.54 -8.34
CA HIS A 331 -22.59 1.51 -9.44
C HIS A 331 -21.14 1.60 -8.95
N SER A 332 -20.86 2.55 -8.05
CA SER A 332 -19.51 2.70 -7.48
C SER A 332 -19.14 1.52 -6.58
N LYS A 333 -20.07 1.03 -5.75
CA LYS A 333 -19.89 -0.19 -4.93
C LYS A 333 -19.48 -1.39 -5.76
N LEU A 334 -20.16 -1.64 -6.88
CA LEU A 334 -19.79 -2.68 -7.82
C LEU A 334 -18.35 -2.45 -8.31
N LYS A 335 -18.05 -1.30 -8.93
CA LYS A 335 -16.70 -1.00 -9.44
C LYS A 335 -15.60 -1.17 -8.38
N SER A 336 -15.81 -0.64 -7.18
CA SER A 336 -14.89 -0.74 -6.04
C SER A 336 -14.75 -2.19 -5.53
N SER A 337 -15.80 -3.00 -5.60
CA SER A 337 -15.79 -4.43 -5.28
C SER A 337 -14.96 -5.26 -6.28
N SER A 338 -15.02 -4.95 -7.58
CA SER A 338 -14.15 -5.57 -8.59
C SER A 338 -12.68 -5.21 -8.37
N ILE A 339 -12.39 -3.93 -8.06
CA ILE A 339 -11.05 -3.46 -7.70
C ILE A 339 -10.53 -4.17 -6.43
N LEU A 340 -11.37 -4.28 -5.38
CA LEU A 340 -11.06 -5.02 -4.16
C LEU A 340 -10.63 -6.45 -4.49
N LYS A 341 -11.44 -7.19 -5.27
CA LYS A 341 -11.12 -8.57 -5.65
C LYS A 341 -9.76 -8.68 -6.34
N GLY A 342 -9.52 -7.87 -7.38
CA GLY A 342 -8.25 -7.94 -8.12
C GLY A 342 -7.02 -7.65 -7.25
N HIS A 343 -7.15 -6.79 -6.23
CA HIS A 343 -6.08 -6.57 -5.25
C HIS A 343 -5.97 -7.69 -4.21
N VAL A 344 -7.06 -8.33 -3.77
CA VAL A 344 -6.99 -9.53 -2.90
C VAL A 344 -6.34 -10.70 -3.63
N GLU A 345 -6.75 -10.98 -4.87
CA GLU A 345 -6.14 -12.01 -5.72
C GLU A 345 -4.67 -11.72 -5.97
N ARG A 346 -4.31 -10.47 -6.28
CA ARG A 346 -2.90 -10.07 -6.42
C ARG A 346 -2.10 -10.27 -5.13
N SER A 347 -2.69 -9.96 -3.97
CA SER A 347 -2.07 -10.26 -2.67
C SER A 347 -1.82 -11.75 -2.49
N LEU A 348 -2.80 -12.61 -2.81
CA LEU A 348 -2.67 -14.07 -2.73
C LEU A 348 -1.62 -14.63 -3.71
N THR A 349 -1.47 -14.05 -4.91
CA THR A 349 -0.37 -14.43 -5.83
C THR A 349 1.03 -14.01 -5.37
N LEU A 350 1.12 -13.12 -4.37
CA LEU A 350 2.38 -12.67 -3.77
C LEU A 350 2.67 -13.35 -2.43
N ARG A 351 1.64 -13.77 -1.70
CA ARG A 351 1.69 -14.57 -0.47
C ARG A 351 0.36 -15.28 -0.24
N ASP A 352 0.38 -16.60 -0.24
CA ASP A 352 -0.77 -17.52 -0.22
C ASP A 352 -1.17 -18.02 1.18
N ASP A 353 -0.54 -17.52 2.25
CA ASP A 353 -0.78 -17.92 3.65
C ASP A 353 -1.65 -16.94 4.47
N ASP A 354 -2.17 -15.86 3.87
CA ASP A 354 -2.80 -14.77 4.61
C ASP A 354 -4.31 -15.00 4.91
N PRO A 355 -4.71 -15.24 6.18
CA PRO A 355 -6.11 -15.50 6.53
C PRO A 355 -7.04 -14.32 6.23
N MET A 356 -6.52 -13.09 6.27
CA MET A 356 -7.30 -11.87 6.00
C MET A 356 -7.62 -11.74 4.52
N CYS A 357 -6.74 -12.20 3.63
CA CYS A 357 -6.99 -12.23 2.20
C CYS A 357 -8.08 -13.25 1.84
N PHE A 358 -8.01 -14.47 2.36
CA PHE A 358 -9.10 -15.45 2.18
C PHE A 358 -10.42 -14.99 2.80
N TYR A 359 -10.40 -14.36 3.98
CA TYR A 359 -11.62 -13.75 4.54
C TYR A 359 -12.20 -12.67 3.62
N LEU A 360 -11.38 -11.80 3.04
CA LEU A 360 -11.85 -10.75 2.11
C LEU A 360 -12.38 -11.33 0.79
N LEU A 361 -11.74 -12.38 0.25
CA LEU A 361 -12.23 -13.06 -0.95
C LEU A 361 -13.55 -13.80 -0.67
N GLY A 362 -13.67 -14.49 0.47
CA GLY A 362 -14.91 -15.13 0.90
C GLY A 362 -16.05 -14.12 1.12
N ARG A 363 -15.74 -12.91 1.66
CA ARG A 363 -16.70 -11.80 1.75
C ARG A 363 -17.18 -11.35 0.37
N TRP A 364 -16.25 -11.18 -0.58
CA TRP A 364 -16.59 -10.83 -1.96
C TRP A 364 -17.47 -11.88 -2.62
N CYS A 365 -17.10 -13.16 -2.54
CA CYS A 365 -17.87 -14.29 -3.07
C CYS A 365 -19.29 -14.33 -2.48
N TYR A 366 -19.42 -14.17 -1.16
CA TYR A 366 -20.70 -14.15 -0.47
C TYR A 366 -21.58 -12.97 -0.92
N GLU A 367 -21.01 -11.77 -1.05
CA GLU A 367 -21.74 -10.58 -1.49
C GLU A 367 -22.17 -10.69 -2.95
N VAL A 368 -21.32 -11.21 -3.84
CA VAL A 368 -21.62 -11.45 -5.27
C VAL A 368 -22.72 -12.50 -5.46
N ALA A 369 -22.64 -13.63 -4.75
CA ALA A 369 -23.66 -14.68 -4.81
C ALA A 369 -25.06 -14.14 -4.45
N ASN A 370 -25.13 -13.32 -3.39
CA ASN A 370 -26.35 -12.76 -2.84
C ASN A 370 -26.82 -11.44 -3.50
N LEU A 371 -26.17 -10.94 -4.55
CA LEU A 371 -26.63 -9.73 -5.26
C LEU A 371 -28.09 -9.88 -5.73
N ASP A 372 -28.88 -8.84 -5.53
CA ASP A 372 -30.29 -8.83 -5.93
C ASP A 372 -30.44 -8.86 -7.47
N TRP A 373 -31.60 -9.24 -7.98
CA TRP A 373 -31.83 -9.31 -9.44
C TRP A 373 -31.57 -7.97 -10.15
N LEU A 374 -31.86 -6.85 -9.47
CA LEU A 374 -31.63 -5.50 -9.96
C LEU A 374 -30.14 -5.11 -9.91
N GLU A 375 -29.41 -5.59 -8.90
CA GLU A 375 -27.96 -5.39 -8.76
C GLU A 375 -27.19 -6.23 -9.79
N LYS A 376 -27.65 -7.47 -10.06
CA LYS A 376 -27.16 -8.30 -11.16
C LYS A 376 -27.41 -7.65 -12.53
N LYS A 377 -28.55 -6.96 -12.71
CA LYS A 377 -28.83 -6.18 -13.94
C LYS A 377 -27.96 -4.93 -14.07
N THR A 378 -27.69 -4.19 -12.99
CA THR A 378 -26.77 -3.04 -13.07
C THR A 378 -25.32 -3.49 -13.24
N ALA A 379 -24.90 -4.59 -12.61
CA ALA A 379 -23.60 -5.20 -12.86
C ALA A 379 -23.42 -5.57 -14.35
N ALA A 380 -24.40 -6.22 -14.97
CA ALA A 380 -24.36 -6.56 -16.40
C ALA A 380 -24.35 -5.35 -17.36
N ALA A 381 -24.63 -4.14 -16.86
CA ALA A 381 -24.50 -2.89 -17.62
C ALA A 381 -23.20 -2.12 -17.33
N VAL A 382 -22.44 -2.51 -16.29
CA VAL A 382 -21.19 -1.87 -15.84
C VAL A 382 -19.95 -2.71 -16.21
N TYR A 383 -20.11 -4.03 -16.37
CA TYR A 383 -19.05 -4.95 -16.73
C TYR A 383 -19.30 -5.61 -18.08
N GLN A 384 -18.21 -5.90 -18.81
CA GLN A 384 -18.24 -6.74 -20.01
C GLN A 384 -18.72 -8.18 -19.70
N GLN A 385 -18.42 -8.67 -18.49
CA GLN A 385 -18.98 -9.88 -17.91
C GLN A 385 -19.32 -9.61 -16.43
N PRO A 386 -20.58 -9.78 -15.99
CA PRO A 386 -20.94 -9.53 -14.59
C PRO A 386 -20.23 -10.54 -13.66
N PRO A 387 -19.79 -10.13 -12.46
CA PRO A 387 -19.13 -11.02 -11.52
C PRO A 387 -20.07 -12.15 -11.09
N THR A 388 -19.60 -13.38 -11.23
CA THR A 388 -20.29 -14.59 -10.77
C THR A 388 -19.48 -15.27 -9.68
N SER A 389 -20.17 -15.75 -8.64
CA SER A 389 -19.61 -16.54 -7.55
C SER A 389 -20.75 -17.26 -6.82
N SER A 390 -20.45 -18.35 -6.11
CA SER A 390 -21.42 -19.12 -5.34
C SER A 390 -21.19 -19.03 -3.83
N LEU A 391 -22.20 -19.45 -3.05
CA LEU A 391 -22.08 -19.62 -1.60
C LEU A 391 -21.05 -20.71 -1.21
N SER A 392 -20.70 -21.62 -2.13
CA SER A 392 -19.65 -22.62 -1.90
C SER A 392 -18.26 -22.00 -1.96
N ASP A 393 -17.99 -21.15 -2.95
CA ASP A 393 -16.70 -20.43 -3.08
C ASP A 393 -16.46 -19.56 -1.84
N ALA A 394 -17.52 -18.91 -1.35
CA ALA A 394 -17.50 -18.14 -0.12
C ALA A 394 -17.15 -19.01 1.10
N LEU A 395 -17.84 -20.15 1.25
CA LEU A 395 -17.61 -21.10 2.35
C LEU A 395 -16.18 -21.65 2.33
N GLU A 396 -15.67 -22.06 1.16
CA GLU A 396 -14.30 -22.56 0.98
C GLU A 396 -13.26 -21.53 1.39
N ASN A 397 -13.41 -20.28 0.94
CA ASN A 397 -12.52 -19.18 1.32
C ASN A 397 -12.57 -18.89 2.84
N PHE A 398 -13.75 -18.90 3.47
CA PHE A 398 -13.83 -18.72 4.91
C PHE A 398 -13.25 -19.91 5.70
N LEU A 399 -13.41 -21.14 5.22
CA LEU A 399 -12.78 -22.32 5.82
C LEU A 399 -11.26 -22.25 5.70
N LYS A 400 -10.71 -21.79 4.56
CA LYS A 400 -9.26 -21.57 4.39
C LYS A 400 -8.72 -20.51 5.37
N ALA A 401 -9.49 -19.44 5.61
CA ALA A 401 -9.13 -18.42 6.60
C ALA A 401 -9.12 -18.97 8.06
N GLU A 402 -10.02 -19.90 8.40
CA GLU A 402 -10.01 -20.58 9.71
C GLU A 402 -8.90 -21.65 9.79
N GLU A 403 -8.59 -22.36 8.70
CA GLU A 403 -7.49 -23.34 8.63
C GLU A 403 -6.13 -22.68 8.90
N LEU A 404 -5.88 -21.51 8.29
CA LEU A 404 -4.63 -20.76 8.44
C LEU A 404 -4.51 -20.05 9.79
N ASN A 405 -5.61 -19.79 10.50
CA ASN A 405 -5.58 -19.15 11.83
C ASN A 405 -6.72 -19.63 12.76
N PRO A 406 -6.67 -20.88 13.25
CA PRO A 406 -7.79 -21.52 13.92
C PRO A 406 -8.19 -20.82 15.22
N GLY A 407 -9.47 -20.46 15.33
CA GLY A 407 -10.05 -19.93 16.57
C GLY A 407 -9.62 -18.54 16.98
N VAL A 408 -9.03 -17.74 16.09
CA VAL A 408 -8.70 -16.32 16.37
C VAL A 408 -9.80 -15.37 15.89
N SER A 409 -10.53 -15.68 14.81
CA SER A 409 -11.53 -14.77 14.23
C SER A 409 -12.98 -15.24 14.43
N LYS A 410 -13.64 -14.70 15.46
CA LYS A 410 -15.09 -14.85 15.69
C LYS A 410 -15.92 -14.46 14.46
N THR A 411 -15.46 -13.46 13.70
CA THR A 411 -16.11 -12.99 12.46
C THR A 411 -16.02 -14.03 11.34
N VAL A 412 -14.89 -14.74 11.18
CA VAL A 412 -14.75 -15.83 10.20
C VAL A 412 -15.71 -16.96 10.52
N ARG A 413 -15.73 -17.45 11.77
CA ARG A 413 -16.68 -18.51 12.20
C ARG A 413 -18.14 -18.15 11.99
N LEU A 414 -18.53 -16.89 12.25
CA LEU A 414 -19.88 -16.41 11.95
C LEU A 414 -20.18 -16.35 10.45
N CYS A 415 -19.19 -16.06 9.59
CA CYS A 415 -19.36 -16.11 8.14
C CYS A 415 -19.48 -17.56 7.62
N ILE A 416 -18.67 -18.49 8.14
CA ILE A 416 -18.79 -19.94 7.88
C ILE A 416 -20.19 -20.45 8.24
N ALA A 417 -20.64 -20.15 9.48
CA ALA A 417 -21.97 -20.52 9.95
C ALA A 417 -23.10 -19.95 9.07
N LYS A 418 -22.95 -18.70 8.60
CA LYS A 418 -23.90 -18.06 7.69
C LYS A 418 -23.95 -18.76 6.33
N CYS A 419 -22.81 -19.09 5.74
CA CYS A 419 -22.76 -19.81 4.47
C CYS A 419 -23.40 -21.20 4.59
N HIS A 420 -23.10 -21.96 5.65
CA HIS A 420 -23.77 -23.24 5.91
C HIS A 420 -25.30 -23.07 6.06
N LYS A 421 -25.77 -22.06 6.80
CA LYS A 421 -27.19 -21.78 6.95
C LYS A 421 -27.86 -21.48 5.61
N ASP A 422 -27.26 -20.62 4.81
CA ASP A 422 -27.83 -20.15 3.54
C ASP A 422 -27.74 -21.25 2.45
N LEU A 423 -26.83 -22.22 2.59
CA LEU A 423 -26.78 -23.49 1.85
C LEU A 423 -27.74 -24.58 2.39
N GLY A 424 -28.50 -24.31 3.46
CA GLY A 424 -29.42 -25.28 4.08
C GLY A 424 -28.79 -26.29 5.05
N ASN A 425 -27.48 -26.24 5.27
CA ASN A 425 -26.72 -27.12 6.16
C ASN A 425 -26.89 -26.70 7.64
N LEU A 426 -28.10 -26.86 8.17
CA LEU A 426 -28.50 -26.36 9.49
C LEU A 426 -27.76 -26.99 10.69
N SER A 427 -27.18 -28.19 10.55
CA SER A 427 -26.33 -28.80 11.58
C SER A 427 -25.02 -28.03 11.73
N GLU A 428 -24.28 -27.88 10.63
CA GLU A 428 -22.99 -27.18 10.63
C GLU A 428 -23.15 -25.70 10.93
N ALA A 429 -24.24 -25.07 10.47
CA ALA A 429 -24.56 -23.70 10.87
C ALA A 429 -24.62 -23.55 12.40
N ARG A 430 -25.21 -24.51 13.12
CA ARG A 430 -25.25 -24.51 14.60
C ARG A 430 -23.88 -24.76 15.19
N ASN A 431 -23.17 -25.80 14.74
CA ASN A 431 -21.81 -26.15 15.18
C ASN A 431 -20.88 -24.93 15.11
N TRP A 432 -20.86 -24.23 13.96
CA TRP A 432 -20.03 -23.05 13.75
C TRP A 432 -20.51 -21.83 14.55
N THR A 433 -21.82 -21.62 14.78
CA THR A 433 -22.25 -20.58 15.73
C THR A 433 -21.82 -20.88 17.17
N GLU A 434 -21.83 -22.15 17.61
CA GLU A 434 -21.32 -22.50 18.94
C GLU A 434 -19.81 -22.28 19.06
N LEU A 435 -19.04 -22.63 18.02
CA LEU A 435 -17.61 -22.35 17.96
C LEU A 435 -17.29 -20.84 17.94
N ALA A 436 -18.19 -20.01 17.41
CA ALA A 436 -18.10 -18.54 17.49
C ALA A 436 -18.56 -17.97 18.84
N LEU A 437 -19.43 -18.67 19.58
CA LEU A 437 -19.88 -18.27 20.92
C LEU A 437 -18.90 -18.65 22.03
N LYS A 438 -18.06 -19.67 21.81
CA LYS A 438 -16.98 -20.13 22.72
C LYS A 438 -15.71 -19.25 22.63
N MET A 439 -15.85 -18.02 22.12
CA MET A 439 -14.83 -16.98 21.91
C MET A 439 -15.35 -15.63 22.39
#